data_AF-A0A961I179-F1
#
_entry.id   AF-A0A961I179-F1
#
_cell.length_a   1.000
_cell.length_b   1.000
_cell.length_c   1.000
_cell.angle_alpha   90.00
_cell.angle_beta   90.00
_cell.angle_gamma   90.00
#
_symmetry.space_group_name_H-M   'P 1'
#
loop_
_entity.id
_entity.type
_entity.pdbx_description
1 polymer ?
#
loop_
_entity_poly.entity_id
_entity_poly.type
_entity_poly.pdbx_seq_one_letter_code
_entity_poly.pdbx_strand_id
1 'polypeptide(L)'
;MGWIVMSERELNRIEVLAQIEDGRLSVAAAADVLNLTRRQVHRLLRRFREDGPSGIRHRARGRAPNNRIGETRRARALGLVRESYADFGPTLAAEMLAEHHGLKVSRETLRKWMVEDGLWLSRKHRKVFHQSRLRRECHGELIQIDGSDHRWFEDRAPACTLLVFIDDATSRLMQLRFVPSESTFSYFEALELYLGQHGRPVAFYSDKHAVFRVANQAARTGHGTTQFGRALNELDIEILCANSS
;
A
#
# COMPACT_ATOMS: atom_id res chain seq x y z
N MET A 1 0.16 46.35 -8.35
CA MET A 1 -0.46 45.91 -7.08
C MET A 1 -0.14 44.44 -6.86
N GLY A 2 0.44 44.09 -5.71
CA GLY A 2 0.76 42.70 -5.38
C GLY A 2 -0.44 41.97 -4.77
N TRP A 3 -0.60 40.70 -5.10
CA TRP A 3 -1.65 39.84 -4.53
C TRP A 3 -1.30 39.47 -3.08
N ILE A 4 -2.25 39.62 -2.15
CA ILE A 4 -2.09 39.20 -0.75
C ILE A 4 -2.99 37.99 -0.51
N VAL A 5 -2.38 36.83 -0.29
CA VAL A 5 -3.11 35.60 0.05
C VAL A 5 -3.48 35.63 1.54
N MET A 6 -4.79 35.62 1.82
CA MET A 6 -5.35 35.61 3.17
C MET A 6 -6.27 34.40 3.36
N SER A 7 -6.48 33.97 4.60
CA SER A 7 -7.57 33.05 4.91
C SER A 7 -8.89 33.80 5.06
N GLU A 8 -10.01 33.09 4.94
CA GLU A 8 -11.35 33.64 5.18
C GLU A 8 -11.47 34.27 6.57
N ARG A 9 -10.83 33.66 7.59
CA ARG A 9 -10.76 34.22 8.94
C ARG A 9 -10.00 35.55 9.01
N GLU A 10 -8.97 35.74 8.19
CA GLU A 10 -8.24 37.01 8.12
C GLU A 10 -9.06 38.09 7.39
N LEU A 11 -9.84 37.70 6.36
CA LEU A 11 -10.75 38.61 5.65
C LEU A 11 -11.91 39.07 6.54
N ASN A 12 -12.57 38.16 7.26
CA ASN A 12 -13.63 38.51 8.20
C ASN A 12 -13.11 39.48 9.30
N ARG A 13 -11.89 39.26 9.80
CA ARG A 13 -11.27 40.21 10.74
C ARG A 13 -11.10 41.61 10.14
N ILE A 14 -10.74 41.73 8.86
CA ILE A 14 -10.62 43.04 8.20
C ILE A 14 -11.99 43.74 8.19
N GLU A 15 -13.04 43.03 7.79
CA GLU A 15 -14.40 43.58 7.72
C GLU A 15 -14.89 44.07 9.08
N VAL A 16 -14.75 43.25 10.12
CA VAL A 16 -15.16 43.61 11.49
C VAL A 16 -14.36 44.80 12.02
N LEU A 17 -13.04 44.86 11.76
CA LEU A 17 -12.22 45.99 12.19
C LEU A 17 -12.57 47.28 11.43
N ALA A 18 -12.91 47.20 10.15
CA ALA A 18 -13.39 48.35 9.38
C ALA A 18 -14.71 48.90 9.95
N GLN A 19 -15.64 48.03 10.35
CA GLN A 19 -16.88 48.46 11.00
C GLN A 19 -16.66 49.18 12.34
N ILE A 20 -15.59 48.84 13.08
CA ILE A 20 -15.20 49.58 14.29
C ILE A 20 -14.64 50.96 13.94
N GLU A 21 -13.81 51.08 12.91
CA GLU A 21 -13.28 52.38 12.45
C GLU A 21 -14.39 53.31 11.93
N ASP A 22 -15.41 52.74 11.27
CA ASP A 22 -16.59 53.48 10.81
C ASP A 22 -17.57 53.85 11.95
N GLY A 23 -17.27 53.47 13.20
CA GLY A 23 -18.14 53.71 14.36
C GLY A 23 -19.42 52.87 14.38
N ARG A 24 -19.55 51.89 13.48
CA ARG A 24 -20.72 51.03 13.33
C ARG A 24 -20.75 49.84 14.29
N LEU A 25 -19.60 49.48 14.87
CA LEU A 25 -19.46 48.35 15.78
C LEU A 25 -18.59 48.70 16.98
N SER A 26 -19.01 48.32 18.18
CA SER A 26 -18.20 48.49 19.39
C SER A 26 -17.13 47.41 19.49
N VAL A 27 -16.03 47.71 20.19
CA VAL A 27 -14.95 46.72 20.45
C VAL A 27 -15.46 45.50 21.23
N ALA A 28 -16.46 45.69 22.10
CA ALA A 28 -17.07 44.59 22.85
C ALA A 28 -17.85 43.67 21.91
N ALA A 29 -18.73 44.22 21.06
CA ALA A 29 -19.48 43.42 20.08
C ALA A 29 -18.55 42.72 19.07
N ALA A 30 -17.49 43.40 18.62
CA ALA A 30 -16.48 42.78 17.75
C ALA A 30 -15.72 41.62 18.41
N ALA A 31 -15.50 41.69 19.74
CA ALA A 31 -14.88 40.61 20.50
C ALA A 31 -15.76 39.35 20.46
N ASP A 32 -17.08 39.52 20.60
CA ASP A 32 -18.05 38.43 20.53
C ASP A 32 -18.13 37.84 19.11
N VAL A 33 -18.25 38.70 18.08
CA VAL A 33 -18.31 38.28 16.67
C VAL A 33 -17.06 37.50 16.24
N LEU A 34 -15.88 37.95 16.65
CA LEU A 34 -14.61 37.30 16.28
C LEU A 34 -14.21 36.13 17.20
N ASN A 35 -14.97 35.92 18.28
CA ASN A 35 -14.62 35.04 19.40
C ASN A 35 -13.17 35.26 19.86
N LEU A 36 -12.86 36.52 20.20
CA LEU A 36 -11.56 36.98 20.67
C LEU A 36 -11.74 37.80 21.94
N THR A 37 -10.69 37.90 22.75
CA THR A 37 -10.73 38.82 23.90
C THR A 37 -10.66 40.27 23.42
N ARG A 38 -11.27 41.21 24.15
CA ARG A 38 -11.17 42.66 23.86
C ARG A 38 -9.73 43.14 23.67
N ARG A 39 -8.78 42.61 24.46
CA ARG A 39 -7.34 42.90 24.32
C ARG A 39 -6.78 42.46 22.97
N GLN A 40 -7.20 41.30 22.45
CA GLN A 40 -6.80 40.83 21.13
C GLN A 40 -7.41 41.70 20.02
N VAL A 41 -8.67 42.13 20.17
CA VAL A 41 -9.33 43.05 19.23
C VAL A 41 -8.58 44.39 19.19
N HIS A 42 -8.29 45.02 20.32
CA HIS A 42 -7.48 46.25 20.37
C HIS A 42 -6.11 46.08 19.71
N ARG A 43 -5.45 44.93 19.91
CA ARG A 43 -4.16 44.64 19.27
C ARG A 43 -4.29 44.49 17.75
N LEU A 44 -5.39 43.94 17.26
CA LEU A 44 -5.66 43.86 15.83
C LEU A 44 -6.01 45.24 15.26
N LEU A 45 -6.80 46.04 15.97
CA LEU A 45 -7.18 47.40 15.59
C LEU A 45 -5.94 48.31 15.46
N ARG A 46 -5.02 48.24 16.43
CA ARG A 46 -3.73 48.95 16.36
C ARG A 46 -2.96 48.59 15.08
N ARG A 47 -2.85 47.30 14.76
CA ARG A 47 -2.18 46.84 13.53
C ARG A 47 -2.91 47.26 12.27
N PHE A 48 -4.24 47.23 12.29
CA PHE A 48 -5.07 47.65 11.17
C PHE A 48 -4.86 49.14 10.86
N ARG A 49 -4.73 49.98 11.89
CA ARG A 49 -4.43 51.41 11.75
C ARG A 49 -3.00 51.68 11.24
N GLU A 50 -2.03 50.92 11.73
CA GLU A 50 -0.60 51.10 11.37
C GLU A 50 -0.28 50.54 9.96
N ASP A 51 -0.74 49.32 9.66
CA ASP A 51 -0.32 48.52 8.50
C ASP A 51 -1.45 48.29 7.47
N GLY A 52 -2.64 48.86 7.70
CA GLY A 52 -3.84 48.64 6.89
C GLY A 52 -4.35 47.18 6.90
N PRO A 53 -5.22 46.80 5.94
CA PRO A 53 -5.72 45.44 5.80
C PRO A 53 -4.60 44.37 5.68
N SER A 54 -3.47 44.73 5.05
CA SER A 54 -2.29 43.87 4.93
C SER A 54 -1.70 43.42 6.27
N GLY A 55 -1.81 44.26 7.32
CA GLY A 55 -1.28 43.98 8.66
C GLY A 55 -1.96 42.83 9.41
N ILE A 56 -3.16 42.43 8.97
CA ILE A 56 -3.94 41.35 9.59
C ILE A 56 -3.45 39.97 9.15
N ARG A 57 -2.72 39.89 8.04
CA ARG A 57 -2.12 38.65 7.55
C ARG A 57 -1.20 38.04 8.61
N HIS A 58 -1.22 36.72 8.74
CA HIS A 58 -0.28 36.00 9.59
C HIS A 58 1.18 36.30 9.18
N ARG A 59 1.98 36.87 10.09
CA ARG A 59 3.36 37.33 9.81
C ARG A 59 4.35 36.20 9.47
N ALA A 60 4.07 34.96 9.88
CA ALA A 60 4.90 33.82 9.50
C ALA A 60 4.58 33.28 8.09
N ARG A 61 3.51 33.77 7.43
CA ARG A 61 3.14 33.30 6.09
C ARG A 61 4.21 33.75 5.10
N GLY A 62 4.84 32.79 4.42
CA GLY A 62 5.97 33.01 3.52
C GLY A 62 7.35 33.01 4.19
N ARG A 63 7.42 32.81 5.52
CA ARG A 63 8.70 32.62 6.21
C ARG A 63 9.00 31.14 6.33
N ALA A 64 10.27 30.78 6.14
CA ALA A 64 10.74 29.43 6.43
C ALA A 64 10.61 29.14 7.94
N PRO A 65 10.30 27.89 8.33
CA PRO A 65 10.26 27.50 9.74
C PRO A 65 11.65 27.64 10.39
N ASN A 66 11.68 28.11 11.64
CA ASN A 66 12.95 28.25 12.38
C ASN A 66 13.64 26.90 12.65
N ASN A 67 12.90 25.78 12.58
CA ASN A 67 13.40 24.42 12.76
C ASN A 67 13.74 23.71 11.43
N ARG A 68 13.81 24.45 10.32
CA ARG A 68 14.18 23.88 9.02
C ARG A 68 15.60 23.33 9.11
N ILE A 69 15.75 22.03 8.82
CA ILE A 69 17.08 21.42 8.71
C ILE A 69 17.81 22.08 7.53
N GLY A 70 19.05 22.52 7.77
CA GLY A 70 19.86 23.22 6.78
C GLY A 70 20.01 22.43 5.47
N GLU A 71 20.03 23.16 4.35
CA GLU A 71 20.05 22.57 3.01
C GLU A 71 21.27 21.69 2.77
N THR A 72 22.42 22.01 3.37
CA THR A 72 23.64 21.19 3.33
C THR A 72 23.42 19.80 3.91
N ARG A 73 22.66 19.68 5.02
CA ARG A 73 22.38 18.39 5.65
C ARG A 73 21.38 17.57 4.84
N ARG A 74 20.39 18.23 4.21
CA ARG A 74 19.48 17.59 3.25
C ARG A 74 20.24 17.04 2.04
N ALA A 75 21.10 17.87 1.44
CA ALA A 75 21.91 17.48 0.28
C ALA A 75 22.80 16.28 0.60
N ARG A 76 23.50 16.31 1.74
CA ARG A 76 24.33 15.17 2.19
C ARG A 76 23.52 13.90 2.40
N ALA A 77 22.35 13.99 3.04
CA ALA A 77 21.49 12.83 3.28
C ALA A 77 20.99 12.21 1.96
N LEU A 78 20.54 13.05 1.01
CA LEU A 78 20.04 12.57 -0.28
C LEU A 78 21.15 12.03 -1.19
N GLY A 79 22.36 12.60 -1.13
CA GLY A 79 23.53 12.07 -1.83
C GLY A 79 23.86 10.64 -1.38
N LEU A 80 23.96 10.42 -0.07
CA LEU A 80 24.18 9.08 0.49
C LEU A 80 23.08 8.09 0.14
N VAL A 81 21.82 8.54 0.13
CA VAL A 81 20.70 7.69 -0.29
C VAL A 81 20.82 7.29 -1.76
N ARG A 82 21.19 8.22 -2.67
CA ARG A 82 21.40 7.89 -4.08
C ARG A 82 22.58 6.94 -4.30
N GLU A 83 23.68 7.17 -3.61
CA GLU A 83 24.94 6.46 -3.86
C GLU A 83 24.96 5.07 -3.21
N SER A 84 24.36 4.93 -2.03
CA SER A 84 24.54 3.72 -1.21
C SER A 84 23.24 3.00 -0.86
N TYR A 85 22.07 3.63 -1.01
CA TYR A 85 20.79 3.11 -0.51
C TYR A 85 19.62 3.33 -1.49
N ALA A 86 19.88 3.22 -2.80
CA ALA A 86 18.92 3.59 -3.84
C ALA A 86 17.64 2.72 -3.86
N ASP A 87 17.75 1.47 -3.40
CA ASP A 87 16.66 0.49 -3.30
C ASP A 87 15.97 0.51 -1.92
N PHE A 88 16.45 1.31 -0.97
CA PHE A 88 15.96 1.27 0.40
C PHE A 88 14.70 2.12 0.59
N GLY A 89 13.82 1.61 1.45
CA GLY A 89 12.69 2.39 1.96
C GLY A 89 13.12 3.52 2.90
N PRO A 90 12.31 4.58 3.08
CA PRO A 90 12.63 5.72 3.95
C PRO A 90 12.90 5.34 5.41
N THR A 91 12.39 4.21 5.88
CA THR A 91 12.67 3.70 7.23
C THR A 91 14.10 3.17 7.30
N LEU A 92 14.40 2.17 6.47
CA LEU A 92 15.73 1.53 6.46
C LEU A 92 16.81 2.54 6.06
N ALA A 93 16.56 3.40 5.08
CA ALA A 93 17.49 4.47 4.72
C ALA A 93 17.78 5.42 5.90
N ALA A 94 16.78 5.74 6.73
CA ALA A 94 17.00 6.59 7.91
C ALA A 94 17.82 5.88 8.99
N GLU A 95 17.62 4.57 9.16
CA GLU A 95 18.39 3.74 10.08
C GLU A 95 19.86 3.66 9.63
N MET A 96 20.11 3.35 8.35
CA MET A 96 21.47 3.26 7.81
C MET A 96 22.21 4.59 7.84
N LEU A 97 21.52 5.71 7.55
CA LEU A 97 22.10 7.04 7.66
C LEU A 97 22.52 7.35 9.11
N ALA A 98 21.75 6.91 10.10
CA ALA A 98 22.09 7.10 11.50
C ALA A 98 23.26 6.21 11.93
N GLU A 99 23.24 4.93 11.56
CA GLU A 99 24.21 3.93 12.00
C GLU A 99 25.57 4.08 11.31
N HIS A 100 25.60 4.18 9.99
CA HIS A 100 26.85 4.18 9.22
C HIS A 100 27.41 5.58 8.93
N HIS A 101 26.56 6.61 8.97
CA HIS A 101 26.94 7.98 8.57
C HIS A 101 26.76 9.02 9.68
N GLY A 102 26.30 8.61 10.86
CA GLY A 102 26.03 9.50 12.01
C GLY A 102 24.95 10.57 11.73
N LEU A 103 24.20 10.43 10.64
CA LEU A 103 23.25 11.41 10.16
C LEU A 103 21.85 11.04 10.64
N LYS A 104 21.48 11.56 11.81
CA LYS A 104 20.14 11.32 12.38
C LYS A 104 19.09 12.22 11.74
N VAL A 105 18.17 11.66 10.98
CA VAL A 105 17.01 12.37 10.41
C VAL A 105 15.76 11.52 10.65
N SER A 106 14.62 12.17 10.95
CA SER A 106 13.38 11.41 11.16
C SER A 106 12.93 10.73 9.87
N ARG A 107 12.36 9.52 9.98
CA ARG A 107 11.77 8.79 8.85
C ARG A 107 10.88 9.68 7.98
N GLU A 108 10.04 10.50 8.61
CA GLU A 108 9.07 11.33 7.89
C GLU A 108 9.72 12.51 7.16
N THR A 109 10.77 13.08 7.72
CA THR A 109 11.58 14.10 7.04
C THR A 109 12.30 13.51 5.83
N LEU A 110 12.97 12.36 6.00
CA LEU A 110 13.67 11.70 4.91
C LEU A 110 12.72 11.27 3.79
N ARG A 111 11.56 10.71 4.15
CA ARG A 111 10.49 10.36 3.20
C ARG A 111 10.07 11.55 2.34
N LYS A 112 9.82 12.72 2.96
CA LYS A 112 9.43 13.94 2.21
C LYS A 112 10.52 14.35 1.22
N TRP A 113 11.77 14.36 1.66
CA TRP A 113 12.89 14.70 0.79
C TRP A 113 13.04 13.72 -0.36
N MET A 114 12.98 12.40 -0.10
CA MET A 114 13.08 11.39 -1.16
C MET A 114 11.93 11.48 -2.17
N VAL A 115 10.71 11.86 -1.73
CA VAL A 115 9.56 12.07 -2.64
C VAL A 115 9.76 13.32 -3.49
N GLU A 116 10.15 14.44 -2.89
CA GLU A 116 10.43 15.71 -3.61
C GLU A 116 11.53 15.54 -4.66
N ASP A 117 12.52 14.69 -4.37
CA ASP A 117 13.70 14.47 -5.20
C ASP A 117 13.57 13.25 -6.14
N GLY A 118 12.37 12.65 -6.21
CA GLY A 118 12.05 11.53 -7.10
C GLY A 118 12.65 10.17 -6.71
N LEU A 119 13.40 10.09 -5.61
CA LEU A 119 14.05 8.86 -5.13
C LEU A 119 13.07 7.86 -4.50
N TRP A 120 11.88 8.32 -4.09
CA TRP A 120 10.88 7.45 -3.51
C TRP A 120 9.49 7.74 -4.04
N LEU A 121 8.90 6.75 -4.71
CA LEU A 121 7.53 6.83 -5.19
C LEU A 121 6.54 6.42 -4.09
N SER A 122 5.44 7.18 -3.99
CA SER A 122 4.33 6.82 -3.12
C SER A 122 3.76 5.44 -3.49
N ARG A 123 3.14 4.73 -2.55
CA ARG A 123 2.45 3.45 -2.84
C ARG A 123 1.45 3.57 -4.00
N LYS A 124 0.78 4.71 -4.13
CA LYS A 124 -0.17 4.99 -5.21
C LYS A 124 0.49 5.02 -6.60
N HIS A 125 1.77 5.39 -6.66
CA HIS A 125 2.56 5.43 -7.90
C HIS A 125 3.30 4.12 -8.20
N ARG A 126 3.50 3.24 -7.20
CA ARG A 126 4.06 1.90 -7.36
C ARG A 126 2.99 0.85 -7.68
N LYS A 127 2.11 1.12 -8.64
CA LYS A 127 1.23 0.07 -9.15
C LYS A 127 2.06 -0.86 -10.04
N VAL A 128 2.32 -2.06 -9.56
CA VAL A 128 2.80 -3.15 -10.40
C VAL A 128 1.58 -3.62 -11.20
N PHE A 129 1.66 -3.53 -12.52
CA PHE A 129 0.64 -4.09 -13.39
C PHE A 129 0.92 -5.59 -13.54
N HIS A 130 0.10 -6.41 -12.90
CA HIS A 130 0.11 -7.85 -13.14
C HIS A 130 -0.55 -8.09 -14.50
N GLN A 131 0.22 -8.52 -15.49
CA GLN A 131 -0.33 -8.93 -16.77
C GLN A 131 -1.04 -10.27 -16.60
N SER A 132 -2.31 -10.32 -16.97
CA SER A 132 -3.05 -11.58 -17.03
C SER A 132 -2.45 -12.48 -18.10
N ARG A 133 -2.27 -13.76 -17.77
CA ARG A 133 -1.97 -14.80 -18.74
C ARG A 133 -3.15 -15.00 -19.68
N LEU A 134 -2.90 -15.29 -20.96
CA LEU A 134 -3.94 -15.77 -21.87
C LEU A 134 -4.40 -17.17 -21.44
N ARG A 135 -5.71 -17.42 -21.56
CA ARG A 135 -6.29 -18.76 -21.36
C ARG A 135 -5.80 -19.71 -22.45
N ARG A 136 -5.74 -21.00 -22.13
CA ARG A 136 -5.61 -22.09 -23.09
C ARG A 136 -6.79 -22.11 -24.06
N GLU A 137 -6.59 -22.70 -25.23
CA GLU A 137 -7.55 -22.64 -26.32
C GLU A 137 -8.59 -23.76 -26.22
N CYS A 138 -8.20 -24.92 -25.69
CA CYS A 138 -9.04 -26.11 -25.65
C CYS A 138 -9.30 -26.63 -24.23
N HIS A 139 -10.47 -27.26 -24.07
CA HIS A 139 -10.87 -27.95 -22.83
C HIS A 139 -9.90 -29.11 -22.51
N GLY A 140 -9.46 -29.20 -21.26
CA GLY A 140 -8.54 -30.23 -20.77
C GLY A 140 -7.06 -29.94 -21.03
N GLU A 141 -6.72 -28.84 -21.73
CA GLU A 141 -5.32 -28.45 -21.94
C GLU A 141 -4.64 -27.96 -20.66
N LEU A 142 -5.40 -27.31 -19.78
CA LEU A 142 -4.90 -26.88 -18.50
C LEU A 142 -6.03 -26.82 -17.49
N ILE A 143 -5.84 -27.53 -16.39
CA ILE A 143 -6.77 -27.53 -15.27
C ILE A 143 -6.11 -26.82 -14.10
N GLN A 144 -6.69 -25.71 -13.67
CA GLN A 144 -6.24 -25.00 -12.48
C GLN A 144 -6.73 -25.73 -11.24
N ILE A 145 -5.81 -26.09 -10.35
CA ILE A 145 -6.11 -26.75 -9.08
C ILE A 145 -5.81 -25.81 -7.94
N ASP A 146 -6.78 -25.63 -7.06
CA ASP A 146 -6.69 -24.70 -5.93
C ASP A 146 -7.43 -25.26 -4.71
N GLY A 147 -7.09 -24.73 -3.55
CA GLY A 147 -7.69 -25.07 -2.27
C GLY A 147 -8.20 -23.82 -1.57
N SER A 148 -9.46 -23.88 -1.12
CA SER A 148 -10.14 -22.74 -0.52
C SER A 148 -10.62 -23.06 0.90
N ASP A 149 -9.81 -22.70 1.90
CA ASP A 149 -10.09 -22.91 3.32
C ASP A 149 -11.02 -21.84 3.90
N HIS A 150 -12.25 -22.23 4.23
CA HIS A 150 -13.27 -21.33 4.75
C HIS A 150 -14.30 -22.03 5.66
N ARG A 151 -15.14 -21.22 6.32
CA ARG A 151 -16.39 -21.68 6.97
C ARG A 151 -17.51 -21.85 5.95
N TRP A 152 -17.34 -22.77 5.01
CA TRP A 152 -18.29 -23.03 3.91
C TRP A 152 -19.72 -23.34 4.38
N PHE A 153 -19.86 -23.86 5.60
CA PHE A 153 -21.14 -24.22 6.20
C PHE A 153 -21.56 -23.28 7.33
N GLU A 154 -20.89 -22.14 7.49
CA GLU A 154 -21.12 -21.16 8.57
C GLU A 154 -21.01 -21.83 9.96
N ASP A 155 -22.11 -21.95 10.69
CA ASP A 155 -22.20 -22.57 12.01
C ASP A 155 -22.73 -24.01 11.98
N ARG A 156 -23.08 -24.53 10.79
CA ARG A 156 -23.66 -25.89 10.63
C ARG A 156 -22.60 -26.99 10.64
N ALA A 157 -21.34 -26.66 10.36
CA ALA A 157 -20.23 -27.60 10.40
C ALA A 157 -18.89 -26.86 10.65
N PRO A 158 -17.82 -27.58 11.04
CA PRO A 158 -16.49 -27.00 11.15
C PRO A 158 -16.01 -26.38 9.83
N ALA A 159 -15.04 -25.46 9.94
CA ALA A 159 -14.30 -24.97 8.77
C ALA A 159 -13.61 -26.14 8.05
N CYS A 160 -13.52 -26.04 6.73
CA CYS A 160 -12.94 -27.06 5.88
C CYS A 160 -12.41 -26.42 4.59
N THR A 161 -11.60 -27.17 3.86
CA THR A 161 -11.08 -26.76 2.56
C THR A 161 -11.93 -27.33 1.44
N LEU A 162 -12.32 -26.49 0.49
CA LEU A 162 -12.83 -26.92 -0.81
C LEU A 162 -11.66 -27.06 -1.79
N LEU A 163 -11.36 -28.28 -2.22
CA LEU A 163 -10.50 -28.53 -3.37
C LEU A 163 -11.30 -28.30 -4.65
N VAL A 164 -10.75 -27.53 -5.57
CA VAL A 164 -11.41 -27.17 -6.83
C VAL A 164 -10.47 -27.37 -8.02
N PHE A 165 -11.02 -27.94 -9.09
CA PHE A 165 -10.38 -28.13 -10.38
C PHE A 165 -11.19 -27.32 -11.40
N ILE A 166 -10.55 -26.36 -12.07
CA ILE A 166 -11.20 -25.44 -13.01
C ILE A 166 -10.53 -25.56 -14.37
N ASP A 167 -11.30 -25.84 -15.40
CA ASP A 167 -10.78 -25.82 -16.77
C ASP A 167 -10.46 -24.39 -17.19
N ASP A 168 -9.21 -24.15 -17.61
CA ASP A 168 -8.70 -22.82 -17.91
C ASP A 168 -9.34 -22.19 -19.16
N ALA A 169 -9.66 -23.00 -20.17
CA ALA A 169 -10.25 -22.54 -21.42
C ALA A 169 -11.72 -22.11 -21.22
N THR A 170 -12.49 -22.93 -20.50
CA THR A 170 -13.95 -22.79 -20.39
C THR A 170 -14.43 -22.21 -19.06
N SER A 171 -13.56 -22.11 -18.04
CA SER A 171 -13.92 -21.78 -16.65
C SER A 171 -14.90 -22.77 -16.01
N ARG A 172 -15.04 -23.97 -16.56
CA ARG A 172 -15.91 -25.00 -16.02
C ARG A 172 -15.31 -25.56 -14.73
N LEU A 173 -16.15 -25.70 -13.69
CA LEU A 173 -15.80 -26.47 -12.50
C LEU A 173 -15.82 -27.95 -12.87
N MET A 174 -14.66 -28.59 -12.79
CA MET A 174 -14.44 -29.96 -13.22
C MET A 174 -14.57 -30.93 -12.04
N GLN A 175 -13.93 -30.61 -10.91
CA GLN A 175 -14.00 -31.42 -9.71
C GLN A 175 -14.04 -30.52 -8.48
N LEU A 176 -14.91 -30.88 -7.54
CA LEU A 176 -15.10 -30.20 -6.26
C LEU A 176 -15.06 -31.23 -5.14
N ARG A 177 -14.31 -30.98 -4.06
CA ARG A 177 -14.26 -31.89 -2.92
C ARG A 177 -14.04 -31.11 -1.62
N PHE A 178 -14.98 -31.20 -0.68
CA PHE A 178 -14.77 -30.72 0.69
C PHE A 178 -13.90 -31.72 1.47
N VAL A 179 -12.85 -31.22 2.10
CA VAL A 179 -11.94 -31.99 2.95
C VAL A 179 -11.65 -31.23 4.25
N PRO A 180 -11.44 -31.90 5.38
CA PRO A 180 -11.16 -31.21 6.65
C PRO A 180 -9.95 -30.28 6.58
N SER A 181 -8.92 -30.68 5.84
CA SER A 181 -7.74 -29.87 5.54
C SER A 181 -7.06 -30.34 4.25
N GLU A 182 -6.26 -29.45 3.65
CA GLU A 182 -5.44 -29.80 2.50
C GLU A 182 -4.34 -30.79 2.86
N SER A 183 -4.26 -31.86 2.10
CA SER A 183 -3.21 -32.87 2.22
C SER A 183 -2.95 -33.54 0.87
N THR A 184 -1.79 -34.17 0.74
CA THR A 184 -1.45 -34.97 -0.45
C THR A 184 -2.51 -36.04 -0.74
N PHE A 185 -3.05 -36.71 0.28
CA PHE A 185 -4.09 -37.73 0.12
C PHE A 185 -5.41 -37.13 -0.36
N SER A 186 -5.79 -35.97 0.18
CA SER A 186 -6.97 -35.22 -0.27
C SER A 186 -6.91 -34.92 -1.78
N TYR A 187 -5.73 -34.54 -2.29
CA TYR A 187 -5.52 -34.30 -3.71
C TYR A 187 -5.48 -35.59 -4.54
N PHE A 188 -4.96 -36.70 -4.02
CA PHE A 188 -5.06 -37.99 -4.71
C PHE A 188 -6.50 -38.45 -4.92
N GLU A 189 -7.33 -38.36 -3.87
CA GLU A 189 -8.76 -38.70 -3.97
C GLU A 189 -9.48 -37.78 -4.97
N ALA A 190 -9.20 -36.47 -4.94
CA ALA A 190 -9.78 -35.54 -5.90
C ALA A 190 -9.32 -35.82 -7.34
N LEU A 191 -8.04 -36.18 -7.52
CA LEU A 191 -7.48 -36.54 -8.82
C LEU A 191 -8.12 -37.82 -9.39
N GLU A 192 -8.30 -38.86 -8.57
CA GLU A 192 -8.95 -40.10 -8.99
C GLU A 192 -10.37 -39.85 -9.49
N LEU A 193 -11.15 -39.04 -8.75
CA LEU A 193 -12.50 -38.65 -9.14
C LEU A 193 -12.50 -37.84 -10.45
N TYR A 194 -11.59 -36.88 -10.58
CA TYR A 194 -11.44 -36.09 -11.81
C TYR A 194 -11.14 -37.00 -13.00
N LEU A 195 -10.14 -37.88 -12.89
CA LEU A 195 -9.71 -38.76 -13.98
C LEU A 195 -10.83 -39.74 -14.37
N GLY A 196 -11.58 -40.26 -13.40
CA GLY A 196 -12.71 -41.14 -13.66
C GLY A 196 -13.85 -40.45 -14.45
N GLN A 197 -14.06 -39.14 -14.24
CA GLN A 197 -15.15 -38.39 -14.88
C GLN A 197 -14.75 -37.72 -16.20
N HIS A 198 -13.50 -37.24 -16.29
CA HIS A 198 -13.06 -36.36 -17.37
C HIS A 198 -11.89 -36.91 -18.19
N GLY A 199 -11.29 -38.02 -17.74
CA GLY A 199 -10.07 -38.55 -18.33
C GLY A 199 -8.84 -37.70 -18.01
N ARG A 200 -7.72 -38.05 -18.65
CA ARG A 200 -6.41 -37.43 -18.42
C ARG A 200 -6.36 -36.03 -19.04
N PRO A 201 -6.04 -34.96 -18.27
CA PRO A 201 -5.75 -33.65 -18.82
C PRO A 201 -4.31 -33.57 -19.33
N VAL A 202 -3.99 -32.54 -20.12
CA VAL A 202 -2.60 -32.29 -20.56
C VAL A 202 -1.75 -31.81 -19.39
N ALA A 203 -2.26 -30.84 -18.61
CA ALA A 203 -1.52 -30.24 -17.52
C ALA A 203 -2.43 -29.78 -16.36
N PHE A 204 -1.86 -29.79 -15.16
CA PHE A 204 -2.39 -29.08 -13.99
C PHE A 204 -1.61 -27.79 -13.76
N TYR A 205 -2.33 -26.73 -13.35
CA TYR A 205 -1.76 -25.46 -12.91
C TYR A 205 -2.06 -25.25 -11.43
N SER A 206 -1.02 -25.06 -10.62
CA SER A 206 -1.19 -24.78 -9.20
C SER A 206 -0.26 -23.64 -8.76
N ASP A 207 -0.51 -23.11 -7.57
CA ASP A 207 0.45 -22.23 -6.92
C ASP A 207 1.63 -23.04 -6.33
N LYS A 208 2.52 -22.36 -5.59
CA LYS A 208 3.70 -23.00 -4.99
C LYS A 208 3.40 -23.66 -3.63
N HIS A 209 2.16 -24.09 -3.36
CA HIS A 209 1.86 -24.82 -2.13
C HIS A 209 2.73 -26.08 -1.98
N ALA A 210 3.10 -26.38 -0.74
CA ALA A 210 4.06 -27.44 -0.39
C ALA A 210 3.65 -28.85 -0.83
N VAL A 211 2.37 -29.05 -1.16
CA VAL A 211 1.85 -30.30 -1.74
C VAL A 211 2.35 -30.55 -3.17
N PHE A 212 2.63 -29.47 -3.90
CA PHE A 212 3.07 -29.51 -5.30
C PHE A 212 4.58 -29.30 -5.46
N ARG A 213 5.25 -28.75 -4.43
CA ARG A 213 6.71 -28.54 -4.45
C ARG A 213 7.35 -28.70 -3.08
N VAL A 214 8.50 -29.38 -3.04
CA VAL A 214 9.33 -29.48 -1.82
C VAL A 214 9.91 -28.10 -1.49
N ALA A 215 9.60 -27.58 -0.31
CA ALA A 215 10.04 -26.25 0.14
C ALA A 215 11.56 -26.10 0.32
N ASN A 216 12.30 -27.21 0.45
CA ASN A 216 13.75 -27.23 0.61
C ASN A 216 14.41 -28.17 -0.41
N GLN A 217 15.12 -27.61 -1.40
CA GLN A 217 15.96 -28.38 -2.34
C GLN A 217 17.23 -28.98 -1.68
N ALA A 218 17.47 -28.71 -0.40
CA ALA A 218 18.66 -29.16 0.34
C ALA A 218 18.48 -30.49 1.11
N ALA A 219 17.33 -31.17 1.00
CA ALA A 219 17.13 -32.47 1.64
C ALA A 219 17.90 -33.57 0.88
N ARG A 220 18.91 -34.15 1.53
CA ARG A 220 19.92 -35.09 0.98
C ARG A 220 19.40 -36.48 0.55
N THR A 221 18.10 -36.69 0.42
CA THR A 221 17.54 -38.00 -0.01
C THR A 221 16.19 -37.81 -0.69
N GLY A 222 16.12 -38.15 -1.98
CA GLY A 222 14.90 -38.13 -2.79
C GLY A 222 14.86 -36.95 -3.76
N HIS A 223 14.78 -37.25 -5.06
CA HIS A 223 14.54 -36.29 -6.15
C HIS A 223 13.45 -35.31 -5.70
N GLY A 224 13.71 -33.99 -5.74
CA GLY A 224 12.90 -32.92 -5.14
C GLY A 224 11.46 -32.74 -5.67
N THR A 225 10.71 -33.83 -5.76
CA THR A 225 9.38 -34.00 -6.32
C THR A 225 8.49 -34.57 -5.21
N THR A 226 7.30 -34.01 -5.03
CA THR A 226 6.33 -34.54 -4.06
C THR A 226 5.75 -35.86 -4.56
N GLN A 227 5.19 -36.71 -3.68
CA GLN A 227 4.55 -37.96 -4.11
C GLN A 227 3.41 -37.70 -5.10
N PHE A 228 2.70 -36.58 -4.93
CA PHE A 228 1.69 -36.14 -5.89
C PHE A 228 2.31 -35.81 -7.26
N GLY A 229 3.40 -35.02 -7.29
CA GLY A 229 4.11 -34.72 -8.54
C GLY A 229 4.68 -35.97 -9.22
N ARG A 230 5.15 -36.95 -8.45
CA ARG A 230 5.60 -38.24 -8.98
C ARG A 230 4.45 -38.99 -9.68
N ALA A 231 3.28 -39.07 -9.05
CA ALA A 231 2.13 -39.75 -9.63
C ALA A 231 1.62 -39.05 -10.90
N LEU A 232 1.59 -37.72 -10.92
CA LEU A 232 1.26 -36.97 -12.13
C LEU A 232 2.24 -37.29 -13.28
N ASN A 233 3.52 -37.37 -12.99
CA ASN A 233 4.53 -37.76 -13.98
C ASN A 233 4.34 -39.20 -14.48
N GLU A 234 4.01 -40.16 -13.60
CA GLU A 234 3.68 -41.54 -13.99
C GLU A 234 2.43 -41.61 -14.88
N LEU A 235 1.50 -40.66 -14.71
CA LEU A 235 0.29 -40.51 -15.54
C LEU A 235 0.51 -39.65 -16.79
N ASP A 236 1.74 -39.19 -17.06
CA ASP A 236 2.06 -38.27 -18.16
C ASP A 236 1.22 -36.97 -18.11
N ILE A 237 1.03 -36.41 -16.91
CA ILE A 237 0.34 -35.13 -16.69
C ILE A 237 1.38 -34.09 -16.25
N GLU A 238 1.52 -33.02 -17.01
CA GLU A 238 2.45 -31.94 -16.67
C GLU A 238 1.93 -31.14 -15.46
N ILE A 239 2.84 -30.72 -14.56
CA ILE A 239 2.52 -29.80 -13.46
C ILE A 239 3.22 -28.45 -13.65
N LEU A 240 2.42 -27.40 -13.77
CA LEU A 240 2.87 -26.02 -13.92
C LEU A 240 2.64 -25.25 -12.63
N CYS A 241 3.68 -24.64 -12.08
CA CYS A 241 3.58 -23.82 -10.87
C CYS A 241 3.63 -22.31 -11.19
N ALA A 242 2.78 -21.52 -10.54
CA ALA A 242 2.81 -20.07 -10.63
C ALA A 242 4.17 -19.50 -10.19
N ASN A 243 4.76 -18.62 -11.00
CA ASN A 243 6.09 -18.03 -10.72
C ASN A 243 6.05 -16.67 -10.02
N SER A 244 4.88 -16.06 -9.88
CA SER A 244 4.68 -14.79 -9.18
C SER A 244 4.30 -15.03 -7.71
N SER A 245 5.00 -14.34 -6.80
CA SER A 245 4.66 -14.19 -5.39
C SER A 245 4.27 -12.75 -5.11
#